data_AF-A0A8T5MBJ9-F1
#
_entry.id   AF-A0A8T5MBJ9-F1
#
_cell.length_a   1.000
_cell.length_b   1.000
_cell.length_c   1.000
_cell.angle_alpha   90.00
_cell.angle_beta   90.00
_cell.angle_gamma   90.00
#
_symmetry.space_group_name_H-M   'P 1'
#
loop_
_entity.id
_entity.type
_entity.pdbx_description
1 polymer ?
#
loop_
_entity_poly.entity_id
_entity_poly.type
_entity_poly.pdbx_seq_one_letter_code
_entity_poly.pdbx_strand_id
1 'polypeptide(L)'
;MENLKYVGKCLLIEKDGEKVLVVGDLHLGYEESLGVPIILFGEMLGELGQVFENVGLVDKVVLIGDVKHEFGRIVRQEWNEVLGLFDFLKEKSREIIIVRGNHDKIIEPLLKRDGLGVKDFFIWKGYCFLHGDRDFKEVWEGDVKTLVVGHGHPAVKICDGVKEEMYKCFLVGKFKGTNVVVVPSFFSGSVGTDPRRSKMCFGWDLKLESFDVKVVGEGLEVLDFGKLGGLD
;
A
#
# COMPACT_ATOMS: atom_id res chain seq x y z
N MET A 1 19.02 4.07 1.46
CA MET A 1 17.86 4.06 0.54
C MET A 1 17.54 5.52 0.20
N GLU A 2 18.41 6.20 -0.56
CA GLU A 2 18.38 7.67 -0.71
C GLU A 2 17.19 8.21 -1.52
N ASN A 3 16.40 7.32 -2.11
CA ASN A 3 15.33 7.66 -3.07
C ASN A 3 13.92 7.39 -2.53
N LEU A 4 13.78 7.02 -1.26
CA LEU A 4 12.49 6.71 -0.63
C LEU A 4 12.05 7.86 0.25
N LYS A 5 10.84 8.36 0.03
CA LYS A 5 10.16 9.32 0.89
C LYS A 5 8.84 8.71 1.35
N TYR A 6 8.63 8.70 2.66
CA TYR A 6 7.40 8.21 3.27
C TYR A 6 6.48 9.41 3.51
N VAL A 7 5.27 9.38 2.96
CA VAL A 7 4.35 10.53 2.95
C VAL A 7 2.97 10.02 3.35
N GLY A 8 2.60 10.23 4.61
CA GLY A 8 1.41 9.60 5.20
C GLY A 8 1.45 8.08 5.01
N LYS A 9 0.39 7.52 4.43
CA LYS A 9 0.28 6.07 4.12
C LYS A 9 0.91 5.68 2.77
N CYS A 10 1.55 6.61 2.06
CA CYS A 10 2.13 6.38 0.73
C CYS A 10 3.66 6.34 0.75
N LEU A 11 4.24 5.60 -0.20
CA LEU A 11 5.68 5.63 -0.48
C LEU A 11 5.92 6.35 -1.80
N LEU A 12 6.66 7.45 -1.76
CA LEU A 12 7.16 8.12 -2.96
C LEU A 12 8.59 7.66 -3.25
N ILE A 13 8.81 7.24 -4.50
CA ILE A 13 10.12 6.80 -4.99
C ILE A 13 10.54 7.73 -6.13
N GLU A 14 11.71 8.37 -5.99
CA GLU A 14 12.27 9.26 -7.00
C GLU A 14 13.55 8.64 -7.59
N LYS A 15 13.58 8.39 -8.90
CA LYS A 15 14.78 7.83 -9.53
C LYS A 15 14.93 8.23 -10.99
N ASP A 16 16.11 8.75 -11.31
CA ASP A 16 16.47 9.23 -12.65
C ASP A 16 15.46 10.26 -13.19
N GLY A 17 15.03 11.18 -12.33
CA GLY A 17 14.08 12.25 -12.67
C GLY A 17 12.61 11.84 -12.74
N GLU A 18 12.27 10.57 -12.50
CA GLU A 18 10.88 10.09 -12.46
C GLU A 18 10.39 9.87 -11.03
N LYS A 19 9.11 10.18 -10.80
CA LYS A 19 8.41 9.98 -9.53
C LYS A 19 7.39 8.83 -9.63
N VAL A 20 7.46 7.90 -8.68
CA VAL A 20 6.48 6.81 -8.53
C VAL A 20 5.85 6.90 -7.14
N LEU A 21 4.54 7.12 -7.09
CA LEU A 21 3.77 7.07 -5.85
C LEU A 21 3.17 5.68 -5.69
N VAL A 22 3.42 5.04 -4.55
CA VAL A 22 2.91 3.70 -4.22
C VAL A 22 1.81 3.82 -3.18
N VAL A 23 0.70 3.15 -3.43
CA VAL A 23 -0.47 3.11 -2.54
C VAL A 23 -0.91 1.65 -2.39
N GLY A 24 -0.99 1.14 -1.16
CA GLY A 24 -1.39 -0.24 -0.89
C GLY A 24 -2.78 -0.34 -0.28
N ASP A 25 -3.48 -1.43 -0.59
CA ASP A 25 -4.66 -1.93 0.13
C ASP A 25 -5.73 -0.85 0.38
N LEU A 26 -6.53 -0.56 -0.65
CA LEU A 26 -7.55 0.50 -0.64
C LEU A 26 -8.91 0.00 -0.13
N HIS A 27 -9.27 -1.25 -0.45
CA HIS A 27 -10.55 -1.89 -0.12
C HIS A 27 -11.78 -1.02 -0.44
N LEU A 28 -11.83 -0.47 -1.66
CA LEU A 28 -13.02 0.25 -2.13
C LEU A 28 -14.25 -0.65 -2.10
N GLY A 29 -15.42 -0.07 -1.80
CA GLY A 29 -16.67 -0.80 -1.63
C GLY A 29 -16.85 -1.53 -0.30
N TYR A 30 -15.94 -1.35 0.66
CA TYR A 30 -16.04 -1.98 1.98
C TYR A 30 -17.37 -1.68 2.70
N GLU A 31 -17.85 -0.43 2.67
CA GLU A 31 -19.02 -0.01 3.44
C GLU A 31 -20.32 -0.69 2.96
N GLU A 32 -20.51 -0.89 1.66
CA GLU A 32 -21.65 -1.64 1.10
C GLU A 32 -21.63 -3.11 1.54
N SER A 33 -20.44 -3.70 1.74
CA SER A 33 -20.33 -5.07 2.29
C SER A 33 -20.85 -5.19 3.73
N LEU A 34 -20.83 -4.08 4.49
CA LEU A 34 -21.33 -3.99 5.86
C LEU A 34 -22.75 -3.37 5.95
N GLY A 35 -23.26 -2.81 4.85
CA GLY A 35 -24.52 -2.07 4.84
C GLY A 35 -24.49 -0.75 5.62
N VAL A 36 -23.32 -0.11 5.70
CA VAL A 36 -23.13 1.18 6.40
C VAL A 36 -23.07 2.36 5.40
N PRO A 37 -23.22 3.62 5.86
CA PRO A 37 -23.13 4.79 4.99
C PRO A 37 -21.79 4.88 4.27
N ILE A 38 -21.79 5.47 3.07
CA ILE A 38 -20.60 5.63 2.21
C ILE A 38 -19.87 6.93 2.59
N ILE A 39 -18.80 6.84 3.38
CA ILE A 39 -18.01 7.98 3.88
C ILE A 39 -16.53 7.80 3.54
N LEU A 40 -16.01 6.56 3.62
CA LEU A 40 -14.58 6.27 3.51
C LEU A 40 -13.95 6.70 2.18
N PHE A 41 -14.69 6.66 1.07
CA PHE A 41 -14.16 7.06 -0.23
C PHE A 41 -13.87 8.57 -0.31
N GLY A 42 -14.73 9.41 0.27
CA GLY A 42 -14.50 10.85 0.31
C GLY A 42 -13.28 11.20 1.15
N GLU A 43 -13.11 10.54 2.30
CA GLU A 43 -11.93 10.69 3.17
C GLU A 43 -10.65 10.23 2.46
N MET A 44 -10.71 9.09 1.75
CA MET A 44 -9.60 8.57 0.95
C MET A 44 -9.15 9.57 -0.12
N LEU A 45 -10.09 10.15 -0.88
CA LEU A 45 -9.75 11.15 -1.90
C LEU A 45 -9.20 12.45 -1.27
N GLY A 46 -9.71 12.84 -0.10
CA GLY A 46 -9.18 13.97 0.66
C GLY A 46 -7.72 13.76 1.09
N GLU A 47 -7.41 12.57 1.64
CA GLU A 47 -6.05 12.21 2.06
C GLU A 47 -5.10 12.09 0.86
N LEU A 48 -5.52 11.44 -0.23
CA LEU A 48 -4.76 11.41 -1.48
C LEU A 48 -4.55 12.82 -2.06
N GLY A 49 -5.54 13.70 -1.94
CA GLY A 49 -5.44 15.12 -2.30
C GLY A 49 -4.29 15.80 -1.58
N GLN A 50 -4.22 15.65 -0.26
CA GLN A 50 -3.12 16.19 0.56
C GLN A 50 -1.77 15.58 0.16
N VAL A 51 -1.70 14.28 -0.12
CA VAL A 51 -0.48 13.62 -0.62
C VAL A 51 -0.03 14.28 -1.93
N PHE A 52 -0.92 14.46 -2.91
CA PHE A 52 -0.57 15.07 -4.19
C PHE A 52 -0.27 16.57 -4.11
N GLU A 53 -0.85 17.30 -3.15
CA GLU A 53 -0.46 18.68 -2.84
C GLU A 53 0.97 18.74 -2.30
N ASN A 54 1.37 17.76 -1.50
CA ASN A 54 2.73 17.66 -0.95
C ASN A 54 3.76 17.22 -2.01
N VAL A 55 3.47 16.19 -2.80
CA VAL A 55 4.46 15.57 -3.70
C VAL A 55 4.42 16.09 -5.14
N GLY A 56 3.35 16.77 -5.51
CA GLY A 56 3.06 17.24 -6.87
C GLY A 56 2.63 16.11 -7.82
N LEU A 57 2.58 16.42 -9.12
CA LEU A 57 2.31 15.41 -10.15
C LEU A 57 3.42 14.37 -10.19
N VAL A 58 3.05 13.12 -10.48
CA VAL A 58 3.97 11.97 -10.54
C VAL A 58 3.93 11.30 -11.92
N ASP A 59 4.98 10.56 -12.25
CA ASP A 59 5.02 9.82 -13.52
C ASP A 59 4.14 8.56 -13.44
N LYS A 60 4.17 7.87 -12.30
CA LYS A 60 3.36 6.66 -12.09
C LYS A 60 2.72 6.63 -10.72
N VAL A 61 1.49 6.13 -10.67
CA VAL A 61 0.88 5.64 -9.43
C VAL A 61 0.84 4.12 -9.51
N VAL A 62 1.38 3.44 -8.50
CA VAL A 62 1.33 1.98 -8.39
C VAL A 62 0.39 1.61 -7.26
N LEU A 63 -0.75 1.02 -7.59
CA LEU A 63 -1.69 0.44 -6.64
C LEU A 63 -1.27 -1.02 -6.35
N ILE A 64 -0.80 -1.31 -5.14
CA ILE A 64 -0.20 -2.60 -4.79
C ILE A 64 -1.18 -3.60 -4.15
N GLY A 65 -2.22 -3.91 -4.91
CA GLY A 65 -3.24 -4.90 -4.57
C GLY A 65 -4.33 -4.40 -3.63
N ASP A 66 -5.39 -5.21 -3.56
CA ASP A 66 -6.60 -4.99 -2.80
C ASP A 66 -7.22 -3.61 -3.07
N VAL A 67 -7.36 -3.28 -4.36
CA VAL A 67 -8.00 -2.05 -4.82
C VAL A 67 -9.48 -2.06 -4.45
N LYS A 68 -10.14 -3.21 -4.61
CA LYS A 68 -11.54 -3.43 -4.24
C LYS A 68 -11.67 -4.46 -3.12
N HIS A 69 -12.78 -4.45 -2.40
CA HIS A 69 -12.96 -5.29 -1.21
C HIS A 69 -13.62 -6.65 -1.46
N GLU A 70 -14.67 -6.74 -2.26
CA GLU A 70 -15.48 -7.95 -2.36
C GLU A 70 -14.77 -9.01 -3.23
N PHE A 71 -14.56 -10.23 -2.76
CA PHE A 71 -13.81 -11.24 -3.52
C PHE A 71 -14.57 -11.77 -4.75
N GLY A 72 -15.88 -12.03 -4.60
CA GLY A 72 -16.63 -12.91 -5.49
C GLY A 72 -17.46 -12.20 -6.56
N ARG A 73 -17.65 -10.89 -6.43
CA ARG A 73 -18.42 -10.06 -7.36
C ARG A 73 -17.92 -8.62 -7.30
N ILE A 74 -18.49 -7.77 -8.15
CA ILE A 74 -18.28 -6.33 -8.08
C ILE A 74 -19.58 -5.69 -7.63
N VAL A 75 -19.59 -5.06 -6.47
CA VAL A 75 -20.77 -4.34 -5.96
C VAL A 75 -20.88 -2.94 -6.56
N ARG A 76 -22.03 -2.29 -6.42
CA ARG A 76 -22.28 -1.01 -7.12
C ARG A 76 -21.36 0.10 -6.59
N GLN A 77 -21.07 0.10 -5.30
CA GLN A 77 -20.13 1.04 -4.69
C GLN A 77 -18.73 0.87 -5.27
N GLU A 78 -18.22 -0.36 -5.42
CA GLU A 78 -16.92 -0.62 -6.05
C GLU A 78 -16.84 -0.06 -7.46
N TRP A 79 -17.91 -0.21 -8.26
CA TRP A 79 -17.97 0.42 -9.58
C TRP A 79 -17.80 1.92 -9.51
N ASN A 80 -18.53 2.61 -8.64
CA ASN A 80 -18.47 4.06 -8.59
C ASN A 80 -17.12 4.56 -8.05
N GLU A 81 -16.62 3.93 -6.99
CA GLU A 81 -15.43 4.38 -6.28
C GLU A 81 -14.14 4.06 -7.01
N VAL A 82 -14.01 2.86 -7.58
CA VAL A 82 -12.79 2.49 -8.34
C VAL A 82 -12.67 3.37 -9.57
N LEU A 83 -13.78 3.60 -10.27
CA LEU A 83 -13.81 4.48 -11.43
C LEU A 83 -13.53 5.95 -11.05
N GLY A 84 -14.12 6.44 -9.95
CA GLY A 84 -13.84 7.77 -9.42
C GLY A 84 -12.38 7.95 -8.99
N LEU A 85 -11.79 6.92 -8.38
CA LEU A 85 -10.37 6.91 -8.03
C LEU A 85 -9.50 7.01 -9.29
N PHE A 86 -9.81 6.23 -10.34
CA PHE A 86 -9.04 6.29 -11.58
C PHE A 86 -9.16 7.65 -12.27
N ASP A 87 -10.35 8.26 -12.27
CA ASP A 87 -10.55 9.60 -12.80
C ASP A 87 -9.69 10.62 -12.03
N PHE A 88 -9.69 10.56 -10.70
CA PHE A 88 -8.82 11.38 -9.86
C PHE A 88 -7.32 11.16 -10.14
N LEU A 89 -6.87 9.90 -10.19
CA LEU A 89 -5.44 9.58 -10.36
C LEU A 89 -4.90 9.95 -11.74
N LYS A 90 -5.74 9.94 -12.78
CA LYS A 90 -5.36 10.37 -14.14
C LYS A 90 -5.06 11.86 -14.22
N GLU A 91 -5.67 12.67 -13.37
CA GLU A 91 -5.34 14.11 -13.28
C GLU A 91 -4.00 14.34 -12.55
N LYS A 92 -3.55 13.37 -11.76
CA LYS A 92 -2.37 13.49 -10.89
C LYS A 92 -1.15 12.73 -11.40
N SER A 93 -1.32 11.85 -12.39
CA SER A 93 -0.26 10.96 -12.87
C SER A 93 -0.34 10.66 -14.37
N ARG A 94 0.80 10.32 -14.99
CA ARG A 94 0.85 9.95 -16.41
C ARG A 94 0.43 8.51 -16.66
N GLU A 95 0.62 7.63 -15.69
CA GLU A 95 0.32 6.20 -15.81
C GLU A 95 -0.13 5.62 -14.46
N ILE A 96 -1.18 4.80 -14.51
CA ILE A 96 -1.66 4.04 -13.35
C ILE A 96 -1.28 2.58 -13.57
N ILE A 97 -0.53 2.01 -12.63
CA ILE A 97 -0.14 0.60 -12.61
C ILE A 97 -0.94 -0.09 -11.51
N ILE A 98 -1.58 -1.20 -11.85
CA ILE A 98 -2.35 -2.00 -10.91
C ILE A 98 -1.66 -3.35 -10.76
N VAL A 99 -1.25 -3.64 -9.54
CA VAL A 99 -0.76 -4.95 -9.12
C VAL A 99 -1.92 -5.68 -8.44
N ARG A 100 -2.12 -6.96 -8.77
CA ARG A 100 -3.22 -7.79 -8.27
C ARG A 100 -3.01 -8.16 -6.80
N GLY A 101 -3.96 -7.83 -5.93
CA GLY A 101 -4.09 -8.39 -4.59
C GLY A 101 -5.03 -9.60 -4.55
N ASN A 102 -5.14 -10.26 -3.39
CA ASN A 102 -5.99 -11.45 -3.26
C ASN A 102 -7.49 -11.10 -3.37
N HIS A 103 -7.89 -9.87 -3.03
CA HIS A 103 -9.26 -9.39 -3.22
C HIS A 103 -9.57 -9.01 -4.68
N ASP A 104 -8.57 -8.83 -5.54
CA ASP A 104 -8.75 -8.34 -6.92
C ASP A 104 -9.01 -9.45 -7.97
N LYS A 105 -9.67 -10.55 -7.57
CA LYS A 105 -9.93 -11.69 -8.48
C LYS A 105 -10.79 -11.33 -9.70
N ILE A 106 -11.63 -10.32 -9.58
CA ILE A 106 -12.58 -9.88 -10.61
C ILE A 106 -12.46 -8.35 -10.76
N ILE A 107 -11.26 -7.84 -10.99
CA ILE A 107 -11.03 -6.38 -11.15
C ILE A 107 -11.09 -5.96 -12.62
N GLU A 108 -10.79 -6.86 -13.55
CA GLU A 108 -10.66 -6.59 -14.99
C GLU A 108 -11.87 -5.86 -15.61
N PRO A 109 -13.13 -6.16 -15.24
CA PRO A 109 -14.27 -5.39 -15.76
C PRO A 109 -14.21 -3.89 -15.46
N LEU A 110 -13.67 -3.50 -14.30
CA LEU A 110 -13.50 -2.09 -13.90
C LEU A 110 -12.41 -1.41 -14.74
N LEU A 111 -11.34 -2.16 -15.04
CA LEU A 111 -10.18 -1.64 -15.76
C LEU A 111 -10.46 -1.37 -17.24
N LYS A 112 -11.39 -2.13 -17.84
CA LYS A 112 -11.74 -2.03 -19.27
C LYS A 112 -12.20 -0.64 -19.68
N ARG A 113 -12.93 0.08 -18.83
CA ARG A 113 -13.40 1.44 -19.10
C ARG A 113 -12.24 2.36 -19.47
N ASP A 114 -11.13 2.19 -18.78
CA ASP A 114 -9.98 3.08 -18.84
C ASP A 114 -8.80 2.50 -19.64
N GLY A 115 -8.98 1.33 -20.26
CA GLY A 115 -7.92 0.62 -20.98
C GLY A 115 -6.77 0.18 -20.07
N LEU A 116 -7.00 0.06 -18.76
CA LEU A 116 -5.99 -0.34 -17.78
C LEU A 116 -5.81 -1.85 -17.76
N GLY A 117 -4.60 -2.28 -17.41
CA GLY A 117 -4.27 -3.69 -17.17
C GLY A 117 -3.92 -3.94 -15.71
N VAL A 118 -4.08 -5.19 -15.28
CA VAL A 118 -3.59 -5.67 -13.98
C VAL A 118 -2.39 -6.59 -14.20
N LYS A 119 -1.38 -6.47 -13.34
CA LYS A 119 -0.17 -7.29 -13.35
C LYS A 119 -0.07 -8.08 -12.05
N ASP A 120 0.60 -9.22 -12.06
CA ASP A 120 0.91 -9.95 -10.82
C ASP A 120 2.01 -9.25 -10.01
N PHE A 121 2.95 -8.62 -10.71
CA PHE A 121 3.98 -7.74 -10.16
C PHE A 121 4.41 -6.71 -11.22
N PHE A 122 5.09 -5.65 -10.78
CA PHE A 122 5.65 -4.62 -11.65
C PHE A 122 7.12 -4.37 -11.28
N ILE A 123 8.01 -4.37 -12.27
CA ILE A 123 9.44 -4.05 -12.06
C ILE A 123 9.74 -2.72 -12.75
N TRP A 124 10.35 -1.79 -12.01
CA TRP A 124 10.80 -0.51 -12.53
C TRP A 124 12.10 -0.10 -11.86
N LYS A 125 13.15 0.11 -12.67
CA LYS A 125 14.47 0.62 -12.24
C LYS A 125 15.06 -0.07 -10.99
N GLY A 126 14.91 -1.38 -10.88
CA GLY A 126 15.42 -2.18 -9.75
C GLY A 126 14.50 -2.21 -8.50
N TYR A 127 13.31 -1.61 -8.60
CA TYR A 127 12.22 -1.80 -7.65
C TYR A 127 11.25 -2.84 -8.20
N CYS A 128 10.81 -3.76 -7.35
CA CYS A 128 9.70 -4.67 -7.64
C CYS A 128 8.53 -4.33 -6.73
N PHE A 129 7.35 -4.16 -7.32
CA PHE A 129 6.09 -3.91 -6.63
C PHE A 129 5.20 -5.13 -6.80
N LEU A 130 4.77 -5.73 -5.70
CA LEU A 130 3.84 -6.85 -5.72
C LEU A 130 3.02 -6.84 -4.43
N HIS A 131 1.85 -7.48 -4.39
CA HIS A 131 0.95 -7.35 -3.24
C HIS A 131 1.54 -7.95 -1.95
N GLY A 132 2.05 -9.18 -2.00
CA GLY A 132 2.74 -9.82 -0.87
C GLY A 132 2.09 -11.09 -0.34
N ASP A 133 0.91 -11.45 -0.84
CA ASP A 133 0.17 -12.68 -0.51
C ASP A 133 0.79 -13.97 -1.09
N ARG A 134 1.68 -13.83 -2.07
CA ARG A 134 2.30 -14.94 -2.81
C ARG A 134 3.70 -14.61 -3.33
N ASP A 135 4.53 -15.64 -3.49
CA ASP A 135 5.89 -15.55 -4.02
C ASP A 135 5.91 -15.73 -5.55
N PHE A 136 6.80 -15.01 -6.22
CA PHE A 136 7.09 -15.11 -7.65
C PHE A 136 8.58 -15.34 -7.84
N LYS A 137 8.97 -16.48 -8.40
CA LYS A 137 10.40 -16.85 -8.54
C LYS A 137 11.16 -15.85 -9.40
N GLU A 138 10.49 -15.33 -10.42
CA GLU A 138 10.97 -14.35 -11.38
C GLU A 138 11.45 -13.05 -10.73
N VAL A 139 10.91 -12.70 -9.54
CA VAL A 139 11.33 -11.51 -8.77
C VAL A 139 12.75 -11.66 -8.25
N TRP A 140 13.19 -12.89 -7.94
CA TRP A 140 14.50 -13.18 -7.38
C TRP A 140 15.58 -13.45 -8.44
N GLU A 141 15.18 -13.65 -9.69
CA GLU A 141 16.08 -13.90 -10.82
C GLU A 141 16.57 -12.60 -11.49
N GLY A 142 15.88 -11.48 -11.27
CA GLY A 142 16.24 -10.17 -11.83
C GLY A 142 17.14 -9.30 -10.94
N ASP A 143 17.55 -8.13 -11.45
CA ASP A 143 18.27 -7.09 -10.68
C ASP A 143 17.31 -6.28 -9.78
N VAL A 144 16.56 -6.97 -8.93
CA VAL A 144 15.66 -6.36 -7.94
C VAL A 144 16.44 -6.03 -6.68
N LYS A 145 16.62 -4.74 -6.43
CA LYS A 145 17.35 -4.19 -5.28
C LYS A 145 16.42 -3.90 -4.11
N THR A 146 15.17 -3.58 -4.41
CA THR A 146 14.15 -3.26 -3.41
C THR A 146 12.82 -3.87 -3.81
N LEU A 147 12.23 -4.61 -2.89
CA LEU A 147 10.88 -5.16 -2.96
C LEU A 147 9.94 -4.25 -2.17
N VAL A 148 8.84 -3.83 -2.77
CA VAL A 148 7.79 -3.01 -2.16
C VAL A 148 6.50 -3.81 -2.14
N VAL A 149 5.93 -4.03 -0.95
CA VAL A 149 4.79 -4.94 -0.73
C VAL A 149 3.71 -4.30 0.14
N GLY A 150 2.46 -4.70 -0.05
CA GLY A 150 1.28 -4.33 0.75
C GLY A 150 0.81 -5.52 1.59
N HIS A 151 -0.47 -5.89 1.50
CA HIS A 151 -1.12 -7.10 2.03
C HIS A 151 -1.21 -7.20 3.54
N GLY A 152 -0.07 -7.10 4.23
CA GLY A 152 -0.01 -7.40 5.65
C GLY A 152 -0.67 -6.34 6.55
N HIS A 153 -0.99 -5.16 6.00
CA HIS A 153 -1.54 -4.00 6.72
C HIS A 153 -0.77 -3.70 8.02
N PRO A 154 0.55 -3.45 7.94
CA PRO A 154 1.36 -3.22 9.13
C PRO A 154 0.82 -2.05 9.97
N ALA A 155 0.62 -2.34 11.24
CA ALA A 155 0.44 -1.36 12.30
C ALA A 155 1.33 -1.75 13.47
N VAL A 156 1.65 -0.81 14.34
CA VAL A 156 2.30 -1.10 15.62
C VAL A 156 1.51 -0.47 16.75
N LYS A 157 1.44 -1.22 17.83
CA LYS A 157 0.86 -0.78 19.07
C LYS A 157 1.91 -0.10 19.93
N ILE A 158 1.69 1.14 20.30
CA ILE A 158 2.60 1.90 21.16
C ILE A 158 1.92 2.09 22.51
N CYS A 159 2.65 1.77 23.57
CA CYS A 159 2.18 1.90 24.95
C CYS A 159 3.07 2.87 25.71
N ASP A 160 2.48 3.88 26.36
CA ASP A 160 3.18 4.81 27.25
C ASP A 160 3.02 4.44 28.75
N GLY A 161 2.54 3.22 29.02
CA GLY A 161 2.22 2.71 30.35
C GLY A 161 0.82 3.07 30.85
N VAL A 162 0.15 4.04 30.23
CA VAL A 162 -1.23 4.46 30.60
C VAL A 162 -2.19 4.28 29.43
N LYS A 163 -1.76 4.59 28.21
CA LYS A 163 -2.52 4.46 26.98
C LYS A 163 -1.84 3.47 26.04
N GLU A 164 -2.67 2.72 25.33
CA GLU A 164 -2.27 1.80 24.29
C GLU A 164 -3.00 2.20 23.01
N GLU A 165 -2.25 2.69 22.01
CA GLU A 165 -2.80 3.10 20.72
C GLU A 165 -2.11 2.35 19.58
N MET A 166 -2.84 2.08 18.49
CA MET A 166 -2.26 1.45 17.30
C MET A 166 -2.14 2.46 16.17
N TYR A 167 -0.99 2.43 15.51
CA TYR A 167 -0.67 3.31 14.40
C TYR A 167 -0.25 2.48 13.19
N LYS A 168 -0.75 2.86 12.01
CA LYS A 168 -0.24 2.32 10.74
C LYS A 168 1.26 2.60 10.63
N CYS A 169 2.01 1.70 10.02
CA CYS A 169 3.44 1.89 9.88
C CYS A 169 3.99 1.27 8.59
N PHE A 170 5.13 1.75 8.13
CA PHE A 170 5.96 1.00 7.20
C PHE A 170 6.87 0.05 7.99
N LEU A 171 7.15 -1.11 7.41
CA LEU A 171 8.21 -1.99 7.88
C LEU A 171 9.32 -2.03 6.83
N VAL A 172 10.54 -1.70 7.24
CA VAL A 172 11.68 -1.55 6.33
C VAL A 172 12.80 -2.47 6.78
N GLY A 173 13.18 -3.42 5.94
CA GLY A 173 14.17 -4.43 6.30
C GLY A 173 14.84 -5.06 5.10
N LYS A 174 15.30 -6.29 5.29
CA LYS A 174 15.91 -7.09 4.22
C LYS A 174 15.42 -8.52 4.25
N PHE A 175 15.31 -9.10 3.06
CA PHE A 175 15.04 -10.51 2.87
C PHE A 175 15.89 -11.04 1.71
N LYS A 176 16.62 -12.13 1.94
CA LYS A 176 17.56 -12.71 0.95
C LYS A 176 18.55 -11.70 0.33
N GLY A 177 18.96 -10.68 1.09
CA GLY A 177 19.86 -9.62 0.63
C GLY A 177 19.18 -8.44 -0.10
N THR A 178 17.91 -8.59 -0.50
CA THR A 178 17.09 -7.53 -1.11
C THR A 178 16.46 -6.65 -0.03
N ASN A 179 16.39 -5.34 -0.25
CA ASN A 179 15.67 -4.44 0.66
C ASN A 179 14.16 -4.72 0.55
N VAL A 180 13.43 -4.69 1.65
CA VAL A 180 11.98 -4.87 1.67
C VAL A 180 11.34 -3.66 2.33
N VAL A 181 10.33 -3.10 1.69
CA VAL A 181 9.47 -2.06 2.25
C VAL A 181 8.04 -2.58 2.22
N VAL A 182 7.50 -2.88 3.40
CA VAL A 182 6.08 -3.14 3.58
C VAL A 182 5.39 -1.79 3.78
N VAL A 183 4.48 -1.43 2.88
CA VAL A 183 3.67 -0.21 3.03
C VAL A 183 2.45 -0.49 3.90
N PRO A 184 1.97 0.48 4.70
CA PRO A 184 0.71 0.35 5.38
C PRO A 184 -0.44 0.36 4.37
N SER A 185 -1.57 -0.22 4.79
CA SER A 185 -2.81 -0.08 4.05
C SER A 185 -3.28 1.37 4.06
N PHE A 186 -3.71 1.88 2.91
CA PHE A 186 -4.30 3.21 2.78
C PHE A 186 -5.73 3.27 3.39
N PHE A 187 -6.43 2.14 3.37
CA PHE A 187 -7.79 1.97 3.88
C PHE A 187 -7.94 2.39 5.35
N SER A 188 -8.88 3.29 5.63
CA SER A 188 -9.12 3.84 6.98
C SER A 188 -10.09 3.00 7.84
N GLY A 189 -10.82 2.05 7.25
CA GLY A 189 -11.76 1.21 8.01
C GLY A 189 -11.08 0.15 8.89
N SER A 190 -9.77 -0.05 8.75
CA SER A 190 -8.96 -0.88 9.64
C SER A 190 -7.59 -0.24 9.89
N VAL A 191 -7.16 -0.22 11.14
CA VAL A 191 -5.82 0.28 11.51
C VAL A 191 -4.73 -0.67 11.01
N GLY A 192 -4.97 -1.98 11.04
CA GLY A 192 -4.02 -3.00 10.61
C GLY A 192 -3.65 -3.99 11.71
N THR A 193 -2.54 -4.70 11.52
CA THR A 193 -2.09 -5.80 12.37
C THR A 193 -0.73 -5.51 12.97
N ASP A 194 -0.59 -5.74 14.29
CA ASP A 194 0.71 -5.71 14.95
C ASP A 194 1.51 -7.01 14.68
N PRO A 195 2.63 -6.94 13.93
CA PRO A 195 3.45 -8.11 13.61
C PRO A 195 4.03 -8.83 14.83
N ARG A 196 4.14 -8.16 15.99
CA ARG A 196 4.62 -8.78 17.23
C ARG A 196 3.55 -9.68 17.86
N ARG A 197 2.28 -9.49 17.52
CA ARG A 197 1.13 -10.20 18.11
C ARG A 197 0.48 -11.20 17.16
N SER A 198 0.55 -10.96 15.85
CA SER A 198 -0.14 -11.77 14.84
C SER A 198 0.71 -11.92 13.57
N LYS A 199 0.57 -13.07 12.91
CA LYS A 199 1.23 -13.33 11.63
C LYS A 199 0.53 -12.54 10.52
N MET A 200 1.32 -11.90 9.65
CA MET A 200 0.82 -11.06 8.54
C MET A 200 0.60 -11.81 7.21
N CYS A 201 0.72 -13.15 7.23
CA CYS A 201 0.39 -14.04 6.10
C CYS A 201 1.08 -13.73 4.75
N PHE A 202 2.26 -13.11 4.76
CA PHE A 202 3.06 -12.95 3.55
C PHE A 202 3.39 -14.30 2.87
N GLY A 203 3.60 -14.27 1.56
CA GLY A 203 4.14 -15.39 0.78
C GLY A 203 5.56 -15.81 1.17
N TRP A 204 6.20 -15.09 2.11
CA TRP A 204 7.54 -15.35 2.62
C TRP A 204 7.58 -15.33 4.15
N ASP A 205 8.59 -16.01 4.69
CA ASP A 205 8.93 -15.96 6.11
C ASP A 205 9.86 -14.78 6.39
N LEU A 206 9.27 -13.60 6.59
CA LEU A 206 10.00 -12.37 6.91
C LEU A 206 10.30 -12.32 8.41
N LYS A 207 11.57 -12.09 8.78
CA LYS A 207 12.00 -11.84 10.17
C LYS A 207 11.71 -10.40 10.58
N LEU A 208 10.43 -10.08 10.75
CA LEU A 208 9.93 -8.71 10.93
C LEU A 208 10.51 -8.00 12.15
N GLU A 209 10.94 -8.74 13.19
CA GLU A 209 11.56 -8.18 14.39
C GLU A 209 12.85 -7.39 14.07
N SER A 210 13.51 -7.73 12.96
CA SER A 210 14.71 -7.04 12.47
C SER A 210 14.42 -5.83 11.57
N PHE A 211 13.16 -5.58 11.23
CA PHE A 211 12.76 -4.48 10.37
C PHE A 211 12.66 -3.19 11.20
N ASP A 212 13.03 -2.08 10.58
CA ASP A 212 12.77 -0.74 11.11
C ASP A 212 11.30 -0.39 10.91
N VAL A 213 10.69 0.22 11.92
CA VAL A 213 9.30 0.64 11.94
C VAL A 213 9.24 2.14 11.72
N LYS A 214 8.46 2.55 10.72
CA LYS A 214 8.20 3.97 10.48
C LYS A 214 6.72 4.25 10.64
N VAL A 215 6.35 4.89 11.74
CA VAL A 215 4.96 5.12 12.16
C VAL A 215 4.37 6.29 11.38
N VAL A 216 3.17 6.10 10.84
CA VAL A 216 2.37 7.16 10.22
C VAL A 216 1.71 7.97 11.32
N GLY A 217 2.11 9.24 11.44
CA GLY A 217 1.59 10.18 12.42
C GLY A 217 0.39 10.98 11.89
N GLU A 218 0.15 12.15 12.50
CA GLU A 218 -0.89 13.06 12.03
C GLU A 218 -0.52 13.71 10.68
N GLY A 219 -1.53 13.93 9.83
CA GLY A 219 -1.34 14.46 8.50
C GLY A 219 -0.53 13.52 7.61
N LEU A 220 0.61 14.01 7.10
CA LEU A 220 1.51 13.26 6.20
C LEU A 220 2.84 12.89 6.88
N GLU A 221 2.97 13.11 8.19
CA GLU A 221 4.21 12.84 8.92
C GLU A 221 4.46 11.33 9.06
N VAL A 222 5.73 10.95 8.91
CA VAL A 222 6.19 9.59 9.15
C VAL A 222 7.44 9.61 10.01
N LEU A 223 7.34 9.00 11.19
CA LEU A 223 8.37 9.02 12.23
C LEU A 223 9.11 7.68 12.30
N ASP A 224 10.43 7.71 12.48
CA ASP A 224 11.24 6.51 12.64
C ASP A 224 11.29 6.07 14.11
N PHE A 225 10.80 4.86 14.38
CA PHE A 225 10.75 4.26 15.71
C PHE A 225 11.81 3.17 15.91
N GLY A 226 12.74 3.00 14.96
CA GLY A 226 13.79 2.00 15.03
C GLY A 226 13.26 0.57 14.86
N LYS A 227 13.94 -0.40 15.46
CA LYS A 227 13.66 -1.82 15.22
C LYS A 227 12.36 -2.29 15.86
N LEU A 228 11.56 -3.05 15.12
CA LEU A 228 10.32 -3.66 15.63
C LEU A 228 10.55 -4.48 16.89
N GLY A 229 11.60 -5.30 16.93
CA GLY A 229 11.93 -6.13 18.10
C GLY A 229 12.42 -5.34 19.32
N GLY A 230 12.69 -4.03 19.16
CA GLY A 230 13.06 -3.12 20.25
C GLY A 230 11.93 -2.16 20.65
N LEU A 231 10.76 -2.28 20.05
CA LEU A 231 9.56 -1.52 20.44
C LEU A 231 8.83 -2.29 21.53
N ASP A 232 8.60 -1.63 22.67
CA ASP A 232 7.74 -2.10 23.76
C ASP A 232 6.25 -1.93 23.42
#